data_AF-A0A2V8B124-F1
#
_entry.id   AF-A0A2V8B124-F1
#
_cell.length_a   1.000
_cell.length_b   1.000
_cell.length_c   1.000
_cell.angle_alpha   90.00
_cell.angle_beta   90.00
_cell.angle_gamma   90.00
#
_symmetry.space_group_name_H-M   'P 1'
#
loop_
_entity.id
_entity.type
_entity.pdbx_description
1 polymer ?
#
loop_
_entity_poly.entity_id
_entity_poly.type
_entity_poly.pdbx_seq_one_letter_code
_entity_poly.pdbx_strand_id
1 'polypeptide(L)'
;MCSASLSGERGAGGFMRSRWVCLALLAAAVPVSGQGPKTFKARLSPVPIDLTMQATVAGKGSLTATLVGAKLSVTGTFEGLRSPATTAHVHKGPVAGVRGPSVFDLVVSKGTSGNITGSIDLTPAQITDLEKGRLYVQLQSEKAPDGNLWGWLMPQAQETKR
;
A
#
# COMPACT_ATOMS: atom_id res chain seq x y z
N MET A 1 -35.00 52.25 -32.03
CA MET A 1 -34.97 51.94 -33.48
C MET A 1 -35.43 50.49 -33.62
N CYS A 2 -36.68 50.18 -33.27
CA CYS A 2 -37.95 50.39 -33.99
C CYS A 2 -38.17 49.39 -35.14
N SER A 3 -39.03 48.43 -34.80
CA SER A 3 -39.99 47.64 -35.60
C SER A 3 -39.99 47.75 -37.13
N ALA A 4 -39.75 46.60 -37.75
CA ALA A 4 -40.68 45.79 -38.55
C ALA A 4 -41.66 46.47 -39.53
N SER A 5 -41.61 46.01 -40.78
CA SER A 5 -42.73 45.84 -41.74
C SER A 5 -42.15 45.25 -43.03
N LEU A 6 -42.75 44.38 -43.84
CA LEU A 6 -43.98 43.58 -43.81
C LEU A 6 -43.89 42.59 -45.01
N SER A 7 -44.64 41.49 -44.97
CA SER A 7 -45.20 40.75 -46.13
C SER A 7 -44.20 39.99 -47.04
N GLY A 8 -44.39 38.75 -47.48
CA GLY A 8 -45.56 37.88 -47.56
C GLY A 8 -45.38 36.97 -48.80
N GLU A 9 -45.11 35.69 -48.53
CA GLU A 9 -45.28 34.44 -49.31
C GLU A 9 -45.05 34.36 -50.83
N ARG A 10 -44.25 33.36 -51.26
CA ARG A 10 -44.64 32.25 -52.17
C ARG A 10 -43.47 31.29 -52.48
N GLY A 11 -43.79 29.99 -52.59
CA GLY A 11 -42.95 28.97 -53.27
C GLY A 11 -42.71 27.72 -52.41
N ALA A 12 -43.54 26.69 -52.50
CA ALA A 12 -43.49 25.59 -53.47
C ALA A 12 -42.32 24.60 -53.25
N GLY A 13 -42.68 23.40 -52.76
CA GLY A 13 -42.17 22.09 -53.19
C GLY A 13 -40.68 21.76 -53.05
N GLY A 14 -40.39 20.68 -52.32
CA GLY A 14 -39.35 19.74 -52.75
C GLY A 14 -38.34 19.28 -51.69
N PHE A 15 -38.17 17.97 -51.64
CA PHE A 15 -36.96 17.23 -51.28
C PHE A 15 -36.51 17.16 -49.81
N MET A 16 -37.02 16.10 -49.19
CA MET A 16 -36.29 15.14 -48.33
C MET A 16 -34.77 15.33 -48.28
N ARG A 17 -34.26 15.80 -47.13
CA ARG A 17 -32.86 15.61 -46.72
C ARG A 17 -32.75 15.37 -45.22
N SER A 18 -32.65 14.08 -44.89
CA SER A 18 -31.85 13.47 -43.85
C SER A 18 -31.11 14.44 -42.92
N ARG A 19 -31.62 14.61 -41.68
CA ARG A 19 -30.85 15.20 -40.58
C ARG A 19 -30.33 14.07 -39.71
N TRP A 20 -29.10 13.66 -40.00
CA TRP A 20 -28.26 12.94 -39.06
C TRP A 20 -28.02 13.84 -37.85
N VAL A 21 -28.55 13.46 -36.69
CA VAL A 21 -28.13 14.02 -35.41
C VAL A 21 -27.35 12.92 -34.71
N CYS A 22 -26.04 12.86 -34.99
CA CYS A 22 -25.11 12.08 -34.18
C CYS A 22 -24.77 12.91 -32.94
N LEU A 23 -25.46 12.62 -31.83
CA LEU A 23 -25.09 13.09 -30.50
C LEU A 23 -23.85 12.30 -30.05
N ALA A 24 -22.66 12.88 -30.24
CA ALA A 24 -21.41 12.27 -29.80
C ALA A 24 -21.27 12.39 -28.27
N LEU A 25 -21.65 11.33 -27.56
CA LEU A 25 -21.24 11.07 -26.17
C LEU A 25 -19.74 10.76 -26.17
N LEU A 26 -18.89 11.75 -25.85
CA LEU A 26 -17.50 11.50 -25.49
C LEU A 26 -17.46 10.79 -24.12
N ALA A 27 -17.46 9.46 -24.14
CA ALA A 27 -17.00 8.67 -23.01
C ALA A 27 -15.48 8.88 -22.88
N ALA A 28 -15.05 9.75 -21.97
CA ALA A 28 -13.65 9.83 -21.57
C ALA A 28 -13.28 8.53 -20.84
N ALA A 29 -12.72 7.57 -21.58
CA ALA A 29 -12.08 6.40 -21.00
C ALA A 29 -10.85 6.89 -20.24
N VAL A 30 -10.97 7.09 -18.93
CA VAL A 30 -9.84 7.31 -18.04
C VAL A 30 -9.01 6.02 -18.08
N PRO A 31 -7.74 6.04 -18.55
CA PRO A 31 -6.90 4.87 -18.43
C PRO A 31 -6.66 4.65 -16.93
N VAL A 32 -7.22 3.58 -16.38
CA VAL A 32 -6.74 3.03 -15.11
C VAL A 32 -5.33 2.55 -15.39
N SER A 33 -4.36 3.40 -15.09
CA SER A 33 -2.96 3.00 -15.00
C SER A 33 -2.87 1.96 -13.90
N GLY A 34 -2.91 0.67 -14.27
CA GLY A 34 -2.54 -0.41 -13.38
C GLY A 34 -1.07 -0.23 -13.02
N GLN A 35 -0.80 0.45 -11.91
CA GLN A 35 0.56 0.50 -11.38
C GLN A 35 0.99 -0.94 -11.13
N GLY A 36 2.11 -1.33 -11.75
CA GLY A 36 2.69 -2.66 -11.55
C GLY A 36 2.93 -2.92 -10.05
N PRO A 37 3.09 -4.20 -9.67
CA PRO A 37 3.37 -4.58 -8.29
C PRO A 37 4.53 -3.75 -7.73
N LYS A 38 4.35 -3.08 -6.60
CA LYS A 38 5.42 -2.37 -5.88
C LYS A 38 5.98 -3.27 -4.79
N THR A 39 7.30 -3.38 -4.73
CA THR A 39 7.99 -4.21 -3.75
C THR A 39 8.62 -3.36 -2.67
N PHE A 40 8.47 -3.80 -1.42
CA PHE A 40 9.06 -3.23 -0.24
C PHE A 40 9.85 -4.31 0.50
N LYS A 41 10.96 -3.94 1.13
CA LYS A 41 11.73 -4.86 1.97
C LYS A 41 11.96 -4.28 3.35
N ALA A 42 11.98 -5.15 4.35
CA ALA A 42 12.40 -4.82 5.69
C ALA A 42 13.42 -5.85 6.18
N ARG A 43 14.51 -5.38 6.79
CA ARG A 43 15.42 -6.22 7.55
C ARG A 43 15.02 -6.12 9.01
N LEU A 44 14.71 -7.27 9.62
CA LEU A 44 14.34 -7.35 11.02
C LEU A 44 15.61 -7.49 11.87
N SER A 45 15.81 -6.56 12.79
CA SER A 45 16.92 -6.58 13.74
C SER A 45 16.47 -6.24 15.16
N PRO A 46 17.19 -6.72 16.18
CA PRO A 46 17.03 -6.27 17.55
C PRO A 46 17.24 -4.76 17.65
N VAL A 47 16.46 -4.10 18.49
CA VAL A 47 16.75 -2.73 18.94
C VAL A 47 17.15 -2.84 20.41
N PRO A 48 18.46 -2.84 20.74
CA PRO A 48 18.89 -2.81 22.12
C PRO A 48 18.61 -1.41 22.70
N ILE A 49 17.93 -1.33 23.83
CA ILE A 49 17.75 -0.06 24.56
C ILE A 49 18.53 -0.06 25.89
N ASP A 50 18.84 -1.24 26.46
CA ASP A 50 19.64 -1.35 27.69
C ASP A 50 20.40 -2.68 27.78
N LEU A 51 21.46 -2.72 28.61
CA LEU A 51 22.28 -3.92 28.85
C LEU A 51 21.47 -5.11 29.37
N THR A 52 20.36 -4.83 30.06
CA THR A 52 19.45 -5.84 30.61
C THR A 52 18.66 -6.57 29.53
N MET A 53 18.37 -5.91 28.40
CA MET A 53 17.60 -6.52 27.29
C MET A 53 18.46 -7.36 26.34
N GLN A 54 19.79 -7.23 26.37
CA GLN A 54 20.67 -8.06 25.53
C GLN A 54 20.56 -9.56 25.84
N ALA A 55 20.19 -9.92 27.07
CA ALA A 55 20.04 -11.32 27.47
C ALA A 55 18.78 -11.98 26.86
N THR A 56 17.75 -11.19 26.58
CA THR A 56 16.42 -11.66 26.16
C THR A 56 16.09 -11.33 24.70
N VAL A 57 16.69 -10.28 24.14
CA VAL A 57 16.45 -9.85 22.76
C VAL A 57 17.60 -10.28 21.86
N ALA A 58 17.32 -11.18 20.91
CA ALA A 58 18.27 -11.56 19.86
C ALA A 58 17.53 -12.00 18.60
N GLY A 59 18.29 -12.24 17.53
CA GLY A 59 17.81 -12.81 16.29
C GLY A 59 17.92 -11.86 15.12
N LYS A 60 17.43 -12.30 13.98
CA LYS A 60 17.41 -11.54 12.74
C LYS A 60 16.28 -12.06 11.86
N GLY A 61 15.87 -11.27 10.88
CA GLY A 61 14.90 -11.71 9.88
C GLY A 61 14.88 -10.81 8.67
N SER A 62 14.09 -11.20 7.69
CA SER A 62 13.86 -10.44 6.48
C SER A 62 12.40 -10.58 6.05
N LEU A 63 11.84 -9.49 5.56
CA LEU A 63 10.49 -9.43 5.04
C LEU A 63 10.50 -8.79 3.66
N THR A 64 9.64 -9.30 2.80
CA THR A 64 9.25 -8.68 1.54
C THR A 64 7.75 -8.41 1.61
N ALA A 65 7.35 -7.21 1.21
CA ALA A 65 5.95 -6.86 1.04
C ALA A 65 5.70 -6.42 -0.39
N THR A 66 4.65 -6.95 -1.02
CA THR A 66 4.28 -6.63 -2.40
C THR A 66 2.90 -6.00 -2.39
N LEU A 67 2.81 -4.78 -2.92
CA LEU A 67 1.57 -4.04 -3.09
C LEU A 67 1.09 -4.18 -4.53
N VAL A 68 -0.11 -4.73 -4.72
CA VAL A 68 -0.79 -4.82 -6.02
C VAL A 68 -2.15 -4.16 -5.93
N GLY A 69 -2.33 -3.03 -6.62
CA GLY A 69 -3.49 -2.17 -6.39
C GLY A 69 -3.52 -1.67 -4.95
N ALA A 70 -4.52 -2.09 -4.18
CA ALA A 70 -4.65 -1.78 -2.75
C ALA A 70 -4.16 -2.92 -1.83
N LYS A 71 -3.91 -4.11 -2.37
CA LYS A 71 -3.62 -5.29 -1.57
C LYS A 71 -2.12 -5.42 -1.27
N LEU A 72 -1.76 -5.35 0.00
CA LEU A 72 -0.41 -5.58 0.50
C LEU A 72 -0.27 -7.02 0.98
N SER A 73 0.64 -7.78 0.36
CA SER A 73 1.00 -9.13 0.80
C SER A 73 2.40 -9.11 1.41
N VAL A 74 2.52 -9.53 2.67
CA VAL A 74 3.78 -9.58 3.43
C VAL A 74 4.20 -11.04 3.59
N THR A 75 5.46 -11.34 3.30
CA THR A 75 6.08 -12.64 3.56
C THR A 75 7.50 -12.45 4.07
N GLY A 76 7.95 -13.37 4.92
CA GLY A 76 9.35 -13.40 5.31
C GLY A 76 9.65 -14.43 6.38
N THR A 77 10.85 -14.33 6.92
CA THR A 77 11.40 -15.29 7.88
C THR A 77 12.14 -14.60 9.01
N PHE A 78 12.25 -15.29 10.13
CA PHE A 78 13.06 -14.88 11.26
C PHE A 78 13.76 -16.10 11.88
N GLU A 79 14.87 -15.85 12.56
CA GLU A 79 15.63 -16.87 13.26
C GLU A 79 16.47 -16.29 14.40
N GLY A 80 16.92 -17.15 15.30
CA GLY A 80 17.87 -16.81 16.36
C GLY A 80 17.26 -16.05 17.54
N LEU A 81 15.94 -16.15 17.76
CA LEU A 81 15.31 -15.57 18.94
C LEU A 81 15.74 -16.33 20.22
N ARG A 82 15.81 -15.65 21.36
CA ARG A 82 16.10 -16.29 22.67
C ARG A 82 14.90 -17.02 23.27
N SER A 83 13.71 -16.72 22.79
CA SER A 83 12.45 -17.36 23.19
C SER A 83 11.50 -17.42 22.00
N PRO A 84 10.48 -18.29 22.02
CA PRO A 84 9.47 -18.37 20.98
C PRO A 84 8.85 -17.01 20.64
N ALA A 85 8.64 -16.77 19.34
CA ALA A 85 7.87 -15.64 18.85
C ALA A 85 6.40 -15.75 19.27
N THR A 86 5.80 -14.62 19.64
CA THR A 86 4.42 -14.53 20.10
C THR A 86 3.55 -13.83 19.07
N THR A 87 3.81 -12.58 18.74
CA THR A 87 2.98 -11.81 17.81
C THR A 87 3.84 -11.03 16.83
N ALA A 88 3.26 -10.72 15.67
CA ALA A 88 3.88 -9.85 14.69
C ALA A 88 2.83 -8.82 14.24
N HIS A 89 3.19 -7.55 14.28
CA HIS A 89 2.31 -6.45 13.93
C HIS A 89 2.98 -5.50 12.97
N VAL A 90 2.20 -4.92 12.06
CA VAL A 90 2.60 -3.74 11.31
C VAL A 90 2.19 -2.52 12.12
N HIS A 91 3.13 -1.60 12.30
CA HIS A 91 2.94 -0.33 12.98
C HIS A 91 3.06 0.83 11.99
N LYS A 92 2.42 1.95 12.31
CA LYS A 92 2.53 3.19 11.55
C LYS A 92 3.11 4.30 12.40
N GLY A 93 4.28 4.81 12.00
CA GLY A 93 4.88 5.99 12.57
C GLY A 93 4.22 7.29 12.08
N PRO A 94 4.23 8.38 12.88
CA PRO A 94 3.82 9.70 12.40
C PRO A 94 4.71 10.19 11.24
N VAL A 95 6.00 9.86 11.32
CA VAL A 95 7.02 10.09 10.28
C VAL A 95 7.92 8.86 10.17
N ALA A 96 8.71 8.76 9.09
CA ALA A 96 9.61 7.63 8.87
C ALA A 96 10.65 7.55 9.99
N GLY A 97 10.91 6.34 10.49
CA GLY A 97 11.86 6.13 11.60
C GLY A 97 11.29 6.35 13.01
N VAL A 98 10.08 6.90 13.16
CA VAL A 98 9.48 7.18 14.47
C VAL A 98 8.41 6.15 14.84
N ARG A 99 8.51 5.57 16.03
CA ARG A 99 7.56 4.55 16.53
C ARG A 99 6.13 5.07 16.58
N GLY A 100 5.16 4.17 16.40
CA GLY A 100 3.75 4.51 16.47
C GLY A 100 2.86 3.29 16.76
N PRO A 101 1.53 3.47 16.75
CA PRO A 101 0.59 2.41 17.10
C PRO A 101 0.61 1.26 16.08
N SER A 102 0.21 0.07 16.53
CA SER A 102 -0.08 -1.05 15.64
C SER A 102 -1.30 -0.71 14.78
N VAL A 103 -1.24 -1.12 13.52
CA VAL A 103 -2.32 -0.89 12.54
C VAL A 103 -2.82 -2.20 11.92
N PHE A 104 -1.98 -3.24 11.86
CA PHE A 104 -2.35 -4.54 11.30
C PHE A 104 -1.67 -5.69 12.04
N ASP A 105 -2.34 -6.82 12.07
CA ASP A 105 -1.81 -8.09 12.59
C ASP A 105 -1.23 -8.94 11.45
N LEU A 106 -0.14 -9.64 11.77
CA LEU A 106 0.48 -10.63 10.89
C LEU A 106 0.42 -12.01 11.56
N VAL A 107 0.44 -13.05 10.73
CA VAL A 107 0.56 -14.43 11.18
C VAL A 107 2.04 -14.75 11.34
N VAL A 108 2.40 -15.37 12.46
CA VAL A 108 3.77 -15.75 12.77
C VAL A 108 3.87 -17.15 13.38
N SER A 109 4.90 -17.89 12.99
CA SER A 109 5.25 -19.17 13.62
C SER A 109 5.62 -18.97 15.09
N LYS A 110 5.09 -19.82 15.97
CA LYS A 110 5.37 -19.77 17.42
C LYS A 110 6.64 -20.56 17.75
N GLY A 111 7.80 -19.99 17.44
CA GLY A 111 9.10 -20.64 17.63
C GLY A 111 10.25 -19.64 17.68
N THR A 112 11.48 -20.11 17.90
CA THR A 112 12.69 -19.26 17.88
C THR A 112 13.17 -18.93 16.46
N SER A 113 12.57 -19.60 15.48
CA SER A 113 12.66 -19.32 14.05
C SER A 113 11.33 -19.65 13.39
N GLY A 114 11.13 -19.15 12.17
CA GLY A 114 9.96 -19.47 11.37
C GLY A 114 9.60 -18.39 10.37
N ASN A 115 8.32 -18.35 10.02
CA ASN A 115 7.79 -17.51 8.95
C ASN A 115 6.88 -16.42 9.51
N ILE A 116 6.82 -15.30 8.79
CA ILE A 116 5.86 -14.22 8.99
C ILE A 116 5.08 -14.05 7.68
N THR A 117 3.76 -14.04 7.75
CA THR A 117 2.90 -13.84 6.58
C THR A 117 1.71 -12.92 6.92
N GLY A 118 1.19 -12.24 5.91
CA GLY A 118 -0.04 -11.46 6.05
C GLY A 118 -0.51 -10.92 4.71
N SER A 119 -1.80 -10.63 4.61
CA SER A 119 -2.36 -9.97 3.43
C SER A 119 -3.48 -9.04 3.87
N ILE A 120 -3.37 -7.77 3.51
CA ILE A 120 -4.24 -6.70 3.98
C ILE A 120 -4.57 -5.77 2.82
N ASP A 121 -5.82 -5.35 2.72
CA ASP A 121 -6.23 -4.27 1.81
C ASP A 121 -5.98 -2.91 2.48
N LEU A 122 -5.16 -2.09 1.84
CA LEU A 122 -4.77 -0.77 2.33
C LEU A 122 -5.70 0.31 1.78
N THR A 123 -6.01 1.29 2.63
CA THR A 123 -6.60 2.55 2.18
C THR A 123 -5.59 3.38 1.39
N PRO A 124 -6.04 4.33 0.53
CA PRO A 124 -5.13 5.20 -0.22
C PRO A 124 -4.15 5.97 0.67
N ALA A 125 -4.60 6.40 1.86
CA ALA A 125 -3.75 7.07 2.84
C ALA A 125 -2.65 6.14 3.38
N GLN A 126 -2.97 4.88 3.67
CA GLN A 126 -2.00 3.88 4.13
C GLN A 126 -1.01 3.48 3.05
N ILE A 127 -1.42 3.46 1.78
CA ILE A 127 -0.50 3.27 0.64
C ILE A 127 0.52 4.42 0.63
N THR A 128 0.06 5.66 0.78
CA THR A 128 0.96 6.82 0.88
C THR A 128 1.85 6.77 2.13
N ASP A 129 1.33 6.25 3.26
CA ASP A 129 2.15 5.99 4.45
C ASP A 129 3.27 4.99 4.17
N LEU A 130 2.95 3.89 3.48
CA LEU A 130 3.88 2.82 3.11
C LEU A 130 4.97 3.32 2.16
N GLU A 131 4.58 4.06 1.13
CA GLU A 131 5.49 4.66 0.14
C GLU A 131 6.47 5.65 0.77
N LYS A 132 6.05 6.34 1.83
CA LYS A 132 6.89 7.24 2.63
C LYS A 132 7.76 6.51 3.66
N GLY A 133 7.74 5.18 3.69
CA GLY A 133 8.53 4.39 4.64
C GLY A 133 8.09 4.58 6.10
N ARG A 134 6.80 4.89 6.34
CA ARG A 134 6.25 5.10 7.70
C ARG A 134 5.74 3.83 8.35
N LEU A 135 5.70 2.72 7.61
CA LEU A 135 5.28 1.43 8.14
C LEU A 135 6.49 0.59 8.51
N TYR A 136 6.40 -0.09 9.65
CA TYR A 136 7.41 -1.05 10.09
C TYR A 136 6.74 -2.27 10.71
N VAL A 137 7.44 -3.39 10.68
CA VAL A 137 7.01 -4.62 11.33
C VAL A 137 7.74 -4.75 12.65
N GLN A 138 6.98 -5.07 13.69
CA GLN A 138 7.48 -5.44 15.01
C GLN A 138 7.12 -6.91 15.27
N LEU A 139 8.11 -7.69 15.65
CA LEU A 139 7.98 -9.08 16.09
C LEU A 139 8.25 -9.15 17.59
N GLN A 140 7.32 -9.72 18.36
CA GLN A 140 7.44 -9.93 19.80
C GLN A 140 7.79 -11.39 20.09
N SER A 141 8.40 -11.62 21.25
CA SER A 141 8.72 -12.95 21.76
C SER A 141 8.38 -13.05 23.24
N GLU A 142 8.28 -14.26 23.80
CA GLU A 142 7.88 -14.45 25.20
C GLU A 142 8.74 -13.67 26.21
N LYS A 143 10.06 -13.57 25.95
CA LYS A 143 11.00 -12.82 26.81
C LYS A 143 11.22 -11.37 26.36
N ALA A 144 10.59 -10.94 25.27
CA ALA A 144 10.65 -9.57 24.77
C ALA A 144 9.27 -9.14 24.21
N PRO A 145 8.27 -8.95 25.11
CA PRO A 145 6.92 -8.56 24.72
C PRO A 145 6.84 -7.14 24.16
N ASP A 146 7.77 -6.25 24.52
CA ASP A 146 7.83 -4.87 24.02
C ASP A 146 8.41 -4.74 22.59
N GLY A 147 8.77 -5.87 21.97
CA GLY A 147 9.26 -5.94 20.60
C GLY A 147 10.70 -6.48 20.53
N ASN A 148 10.82 -7.72 20.07
CA ASN A 148 12.09 -8.41 19.90
C ASN A 148 12.82 -7.96 18.62
N LEU A 149 12.18 -8.03 17.45
CA LEU A 149 12.75 -7.58 16.17
C LEU A 149 11.90 -6.50 15.52
N TRP A 150 12.57 -5.58 14.83
CA TRP A 150 11.96 -4.43 14.19
C TRP A 150 12.53 -4.27 12.78
N GLY A 151 11.71 -3.85 11.82
CA GLY A 151 12.19 -3.50 10.49
C GLY A 151 11.22 -2.63 9.72
N TRP A 152 11.75 -1.55 9.14
CA TRP A 152 10.98 -0.60 8.34
C TRP A 152 10.78 -1.11 6.92
N LEU A 153 9.56 -0.99 6.40
CA LEU A 153 9.23 -1.36 5.02
C LEU A 153 9.71 -0.26 4.08
N MET A 154 10.82 -0.52 3.39
CA MET A 154 11.45 0.43 2.49
C MET A 154 11.10 0.09 1.04
N PRO A 155 10.66 1.06 0.22
CA PRO A 155 10.39 0.85 -1.19
C PRO A 155 11.67 0.36 -1.88
N GLN A 156 11.54 -0.65 -2.72
CA GLN A 156 12.63 -1.13 -3.55
C GLN A 156 12.53 -0.45 -4.92
N ALA A 157 13.65 0.06 -5.42
CA ALA A 157 13.74 0.57 -6.77
C ALA A 157 13.18 -0.49 -7.73
N GLN A 158 12.08 -0.14 -8.41
CA GLN A 158 11.46 -1.01 -9.38
C GLN A 158 12.35 -0.95 -10.61
N GLU A 159 13.16 -1.99 -10.83
CA GLU A 159 13.87 -2.16 -12.09
C GLU A 159 12.82 -2.51 -13.16
N THR A 160 12.17 -1.48 -13.69
CA THR A 160 11.37 -1.61 -14.91
C THR A 160 12.34 -2.02 -16.00
N LYS A 161 12.36 -3.32 -16.30
CA LYS A 161 12.99 -3.86 -17.50
C LYS A 161 12.32 -3.17 -18.69
N ARG A 162 12.96 -2.13 -19.22
CA ARG A 162 12.59 -1.50 -20.50
C ARG A 162 12.84 -2.47 -21.64
#